data_AF-A0A916LJ19-F1
#
_entry.id   AF-A0A916LJ19-F1
#
_cell.length_a   1.000
_cell.length_b   1.000
_cell.length_c   1.000
_cell.angle_alpha   90.00
_cell.angle_beta   90.00
_cell.angle_gamma   90.00
#
_symmetry.space_group_name_H-M   'P 1'
#
loop_
_entity.id
_entity.type
_entity.pdbx_description
1 polymer ?
#
loop_
_entity_poly.entity_id
_entity_poly.type
_entity_poly.pdbx_seq_one_letter_code
_entity_poly.pdbx_strand_id
1 'polypeptide(L)'
;GQPNDKPNEETFFTPVISLGQIEMKNAKIQISIHKEYKNQIQIDIVNLLGDVIPENVYEIKRWSYAHWIPGEVSPATGQSVREVKIFSKTKHNLILVISPSDKKIWLHEIDSGINYIIPVTNFFNELLRQRKEIFDKASGLNPNSIFENINKFSDADINNAFINYSKLFAKVDVGAYEEMKEKKGLLDFLKRKLFKAYGKRTNNN
;
A
#
# COMPACT_ATOMS: atom_id res chain seq x y z
N GLY A 1 11.38 9.40 23.93
CA GLY A 1 11.00 9.85 25.28
C GLY A 1 12.22 10.36 26.00
N GLN A 2 12.04 11.42 26.78
CA GLN A 2 13.03 11.94 27.71
C GLN A 2 12.99 11.18 29.05
N PRO A 3 14.04 11.25 29.87
CA PRO A 3 13.98 10.73 31.24
C PRO A 3 12.77 11.30 31.98
N ASN A 4 11.99 10.41 32.63
CA ASN A 4 10.74 10.70 33.36
C ASN A 4 9.48 10.94 32.50
N ASP A 5 9.54 10.74 31.19
CA ASP A 5 8.32 10.72 30.38
C ASP A 5 7.40 9.58 30.81
N LYS A 6 6.09 9.88 30.91
CA LYS A 6 5.06 8.85 31.04
C LYS A 6 4.71 8.29 29.66
N PRO A 7 4.28 7.02 29.57
CA PRO A 7 3.71 6.47 28.35
C PRO A 7 2.59 7.37 27.84
N ASN A 8 2.68 7.76 26.58
CA ASN A 8 1.60 8.50 25.94
C ASN A 8 0.60 7.51 25.32
N GLU A 9 -0.56 7.35 25.95
CA GLU A 9 -1.61 6.44 25.48
C GLU A 9 -2.35 6.97 24.23
N GLU A 10 -2.09 8.21 23.79
CA GLU A 10 -2.66 8.76 22.55
C GLU A 10 -1.94 8.24 21.28
N THR A 11 -0.77 7.59 21.40
CA THR A 11 0.10 7.24 20.26
C THR A 11 -0.35 6.05 19.42
N PHE A 12 -1.35 5.28 19.86
CA PHE A 12 -1.82 4.06 19.17
C PHE A 12 -2.23 4.27 17.69
N PHE A 13 -2.41 5.52 17.26
CA PHE A 13 -2.86 5.86 15.91
C PHE A 13 -1.74 6.34 14.97
N THR A 14 -0.50 6.41 15.43
CA THR A 14 0.62 6.88 14.60
C THR A 14 0.94 5.87 13.49
N PRO A 15 1.28 6.29 12.25
CA PRO A 15 1.58 5.37 11.16
C PRO A 15 2.86 4.55 11.42
N VAL A 16 2.88 3.30 10.98
CA VAL A 16 4.09 2.46 10.97
C VAL A 16 5.01 2.93 9.84
N ILE A 17 6.21 3.38 10.20
CA ILE A 17 7.24 3.90 9.28
C ILE A 17 8.34 2.88 8.99
N SER A 18 8.35 1.77 9.73
CA SER A 18 9.23 0.64 9.48
C SER A 18 8.65 -0.63 10.07
N LEU A 19 8.86 -1.72 9.36
CA LEU A 19 8.44 -3.06 9.78
C LEU A 19 9.57 -4.03 9.46
N GLY A 20 9.94 -4.83 10.45
CA GLY A 20 10.89 -5.92 10.27
C GLY A 20 10.45 -7.16 11.01
N GLN A 21 11.14 -8.25 10.72
CA GLN A 21 10.88 -9.52 11.36
C GLN A 21 12.16 -10.31 11.55
N ILE A 22 12.22 -11.00 12.68
CA ILE A 22 13.24 -12.00 12.99
C ILE A 22 12.51 -13.35 13.06
N GLU A 23 12.86 -14.24 12.15
CA GLU A 23 12.36 -15.60 12.08
C GLU A 23 13.32 -16.52 12.80
N MET A 24 12.80 -17.29 13.74
CA MET A 24 13.50 -18.25 14.57
C MET A 24 12.82 -19.61 14.44
N LYS A 25 13.49 -20.70 14.84
CA LYS A 25 12.96 -22.06 14.72
C LYS A 25 11.53 -22.23 15.26
N ASN A 26 11.21 -21.59 16.38
CA ASN A 26 9.92 -21.69 17.07
C ASN A 26 9.27 -20.33 17.39
N ALA A 27 9.74 -19.24 16.77
CA ALA A 27 9.22 -17.90 17.03
C ALA A 27 9.31 -17.04 15.77
N LYS A 28 8.41 -16.07 15.65
CA LYS A 28 8.44 -15.10 14.56
C LYS A 28 8.20 -13.73 15.16
N ILE A 29 9.29 -13.00 15.43
CA ILE A 29 9.23 -11.72 16.13
C ILE A 29 9.06 -10.62 15.10
N GLN A 30 7.89 -10.00 15.08
CA GLN A 30 7.61 -8.82 14.29
C GLN A 30 7.92 -7.57 15.11
N ILE A 31 8.67 -6.65 14.51
CA ILE A 31 9.03 -5.36 15.11
C ILE A 31 8.45 -4.27 14.21
N SER A 32 7.56 -3.45 14.77
CA SER A 32 6.98 -2.30 14.09
C SER A 32 7.45 -1.02 14.77
N ILE A 33 7.90 -0.04 13.97
CA ILE A 33 8.29 1.28 14.47
C ILE A 33 7.31 2.29 13.92
N HIS A 34 6.74 3.10 14.80
CA HIS A 34 5.78 4.14 14.44
C HIS A 34 6.45 5.50 14.28
N LYS A 35 5.79 6.38 13.53
CA LYS A 35 6.21 7.78 13.37
C LYS A 35 6.28 8.44 14.74
N GLU A 36 7.32 9.23 14.96
CA GLU A 36 7.48 10.02 16.17
C GLU A 36 6.27 10.96 16.39
N TYR A 37 5.80 11.01 17.64
CA TYR A 37 4.71 11.89 18.07
C TYR A 37 5.03 12.47 19.45
N LYS A 38 4.96 13.80 19.58
CA LYS A 38 5.30 14.53 20.83
C LYS A 38 6.64 14.05 21.45
N ASN A 39 7.68 13.90 20.62
CA ASN A 39 9.03 13.47 21.01
C ASN A 39 9.12 12.03 21.59
N GLN A 40 8.13 11.20 21.30
CA GLN A 40 8.10 9.78 21.66
C GLN A 40 7.94 8.92 20.40
N ILE A 41 8.59 7.76 20.41
CA ILE A 41 8.50 6.74 19.36
C ILE A 41 7.86 5.52 20.00
N GLN A 42 6.81 5.00 19.36
CA GLN A 42 6.22 3.72 19.73
C GLN A 42 6.91 2.60 18.94
N ILE A 43 7.28 1.53 19.66
CA ILE A 43 7.86 0.31 19.09
C ILE A 43 7.02 -0.86 19.58
N ASP A 44 6.42 -1.58 18.65
CA ASP A 44 5.67 -2.79 18.96
C ASP A 44 6.53 -4.02 18.64
N ILE A 45 6.68 -4.92 19.60
CA ILE A 45 7.41 -6.19 19.46
C ILE A 45 6.44 -7.32 19.77
N VAL A 46 6.14 -8.14 18.78
CA VAL A 46 5.11 -9.18 18.88
C VAL A 46 5.67 -10.50 18.36
N ASN A 47 5.48 -11.59 19.10
CA ASN A 47 5.69 -12.93 18.55
C ASN A 47 4.41 -13.39 17.82
N LEU A 48 4.51 -13.58 16.51
CA LEU A 48 3.39 -13.99 15.66
C LEU A 48 2.99 -15.46 15.84
N LEU A 49 3.78 -16.26 16.57
CA LEU A 49 3.53 -17.69 16.80
C LEU A 49 3.10 -18.03 18.24
N GLY A 50 3.00 -17.05 19.14
CA GLY A 50 2.57 -17.27 20.52
C GLY A 50 2.87 -16.07 21.43
N ASP A 51 2.50 -16.17 22.70
CA ASP A 51 2.54 -15.02 23.62
C ASP A 51 3.93 -14.72 24.20
N VAL A 52 4.88 -15.65 24.06
CA VAL A 52 6.20 -15.56 24.69
C VAL A 52 7.30 -15.62 23.64
N ILE A 53 8.34 -14.81 23.80
CA ILE A 53 9.58 -14.88 23.03
C ILE A 53 10.49 -15.92 23.73
N PRO A 54 10.82 -17.06 23.10
CA PRO A 54 11.63 -18.08 23.76
C PRO A 54 13.08 -17.61 23.98
N GLU A 55 13.68 -17.98 25.11
CA GLU A 55 15.03 -17.51 25.50
C GLU A 55 16.16 -18.12 24.63
N ASN A 56 16.02 -19.37 24.20
CA ASN A 56 17.06 -20.11 23.48
C ASN A 56 16.59 -20.44 22.07
N VAL A 57 16.93 -19.58 21.11
CA VAL A 57 16.50 -19.71 19.72
C VAL A 57 17.62 -19.32 18.77
N TYR A 58 17.70 -20.06 17.67
CA TYR A 58 18.57 -19.75 16.55
C TYR A 58 17.79 -18.93 15.52
N GLU A 59 18.35 -17.80 15.12
CA GLU A 59 17.83 -16.98 14.02
C GLU A 59 17.99 -17.73 12.69
N ILE A 60 16.89 -17.86 11.95
CA ILE A 60 16.82 -18.45 10.62
C ILE A 60 16.97 -17.35 9.57
N LYS A 61 16.25 -16.24 9.76
CA LYS A 61 16.19 -15.15 8.81
C LYS A 61 15.83 -13.85 9.52
N ARG A 62 16.36 -12.74 9.02
CA ARG A 62 15.94 -11.39 9.39
C ARG A 62 15.72 -10.56 8.15
N TRP A 63 14.68 -9.74 8.18
CA TRP A 63 14.39 -8.79 7.12
C TRP A 63 13.71 -7.54 7.68
N SER A 64 13.80 -6.43 6.94
CA SER A 64 13.14 -5.18 7.29
C SER A 64 12.87 -4.35 6.05
N TYR A 65 11.75 -3.62 6.05
CA TYR A 65 11.44 -2.61 5.05
C TYR A 65 12.19 -1.29 5.29
N ALA A 66 12.89 -1.12 6.43
CA ALA A 66 13.63 0.11 6.74
C ALA A 66 14.61 0.54 5.64
N HIS A 67 15.24 -0.45 4.99
CA HIS A 67 16.29 -0.22 4.01
C HIS A 67 15.83 -0.46 2.57
N TRP A 68 14.56 -0.79 2.35
CA TRP A 68 14.07 -1.05 1.00
C TRP A 68 14.15 0.23 0.17
N ILE A 69 14.67 0.10 -1.05
CA ILE A 69 14.71 1.18 -2.05
C ILE A 69 14.03 0.76 -3.36
N PRO A 70 13.55 1.72 -4.17
CA PRO A 70 12.96 1.44 -5.47
C PRO A 70 13.86 0.58 -6.37
N GLY A 71 13.26 -0.41 -7.03
CA GLY A 71 13.92 -1.42 -7.84
C GLY A 71 14.24 -2.72 -7.11
N GLU A 72 14.18 -2.75 -5.77
CA GLU A 72 14.46 -3.97 -5.00
C GLU A 72 13.26 -4.90 -4.91
N VAL A 73 13.55 -6.20 -4.80
CA VAL A 73 12.56 -7.21 -4.44
C VAL A 73 12.07 -7.02 -3.00
N SER A 74 10.98 -7.70 -2.65
CA SER A 74 10.50 -7.74 -1.27
C SER A 74 11.61 -8.20 -0.30
N PRO A 75 11.90 -7.47 0.79
CA PRO A 75 12.81 -7.95 1.83
C PRO A 75 12.30 -9.24 2.51
N ALA A 76 10.97 -9.38 2.63
CA ALA A 76 10.36 -10.49 3.35
C ALA A 76 10.40 -11.80 2.55
N THR A 77 10.19 -11.77 1.23
CA THR A 77 10.11 -12.98 0.40
C THR A 77 11.15 -13.07 -0.72
N GLY A 78 11.88 -12.00 -1.01
CA GLY A 78 12.81 -11.94 -2.15
C GLY A 78 12.12 -11.95 -3.51
N GLN A 79 10.79 -11.78 -3.55
CA GLN A 79 10.00 -11.79 -4.78
C GLN A 79 9.80 -10.38 -5.34
N SER A 80 9.56 -10.29 -6.65
CA SER A 80 9.30 -9.03 -7.33
C SER A 80 8.09 -8.28 -6.75
N VAL A 81 8.18 -6.96 -6.75
CA VAL A 81 7.13 -6.04 -6.29
C VAL A 81 6.63 -5.22 -7.47
N ARG A 82 5.41 -4.69 -7.36
CA ARG A 82 4.90 -3.68 -8.30
C ARG A 82 5.11 -2.30 -7.72
N GLU A 83 5.79 -1.44 -8.46
CA GLU A 83 5.99 -0.03 -8.12
C GLU A 83 5.09 0.86 -8.96
N VAL A 84 4.38 1.78 -8.30
CA VAL A 84 3.51 2.77 -8.94
C VAL A 84 3.92 4.15 -8.46
N LYS A 85 4.43 4.98 -9.37
CA LYS A 85 4.76 6.38 -9.08
C LYS A 85 3.48 7.16 -8.84
N ILE A 86 3.39 7.82 -7.69
CA ILE A 86 2.22 8.66 -7.36
C ILE A 86 2.38 10.00 -8.07
N PHE A 87 1.39 10.36 -8.88
CA PHE A 87 1.44 11.57 -9.70
C PHE A 87 1.16 12.83 -8.88
N SER A 88 2.00 13.83 -9.07
CA SER A 88 1.77 15.21 -8.65
C SER A 88 2.30 16.16 -9.72
N LYS A 89 1.74 17.38 -9.77
CA LYS A 89 2.22 18.44 -10.66
C LYS A 89 3.48 19.14 -10.15
N THR A 90 3.72 19.06 -8.84
CA THR A 90 4.76 19.85 -8.16
C THR A 90 5.73 19.00 -7.35
N LYS A 91 5.44 17.71 -7.14
CA LYS A 91 6.28 16.77 -6.40
C LYS A 91 6.37 15.44 -7.15
N HIS A 92 7.52 14.77 -7.09
CA HIS A 92 7.73 13.44 -7.66
C HIS A 92 8.55 12.57 -6.71
N ASN A 93 8.15 12.54 -5.45
CA ASN A 93 8.91 11.95 -4.35
C ASN A 93 8.16 10.77 -3.69
N LEU A 94 7.08 10.25 -4.29
CA LEU A 94 6.29 9.15 -3.72
C LEU A 94 6.17 7.97 -4.70
N ILE A 95 6.47 6.78 -4.20
CA ILE A 95 6.29 5.51 -4.91
C ILE A 95 5.48 4.57 -4.03
N LEU A 96 4.31 4.16 -4.51
CA LEU A 96 3.53 3.11 -3.87
C LEU A 96 4.02 1.76 -4.34
N VAL A 97 4.24 0.86 -3.39
CA VAL A 97 4.79 -0.46 -3.65
C VAL A 97 3.78 -1.51 -3.18
N ILE A 98 3.51 -2.48 -4.04
CA ILE A 98 2.57 -3.58 -3.78
C ILE A 98 3.34 -4.88 -3.93
N SER A 99 3.38 -5.67 -2.86
CA SER A 99 3.99 -7.00 -2.84
C SER A 99 2.90 -8.08 -2.73
N PRO A 100 2.56 -8.77 -3.83
CA PRO A 100 1.57 -9.85 -3.81
C PRO A 100 2.00 -11.04 -2.95
N SER A 101 3.29 -11.38 -2.96
CA SER A 101 3.85 -12.50 -2.19
C SER A 101 3.74 -12.29 -0.69
N ASP A 102 3.98 -11.06 -0.22
CA ASP A 102 3.91 -10.72 1.21
C ASP A 102 2.52 -10.30 1.66
N LYS A 103 1.60 -10.07 0.71
CA LYS A 103 0.32 -9.43 0.93
C LYS A 103 0.46 -8.09 1.66
N LYS A 104 1.43 -7.27 1.24
CA LYS A 104 1.74 -5.97 1.84
C LYS A 104 1.77 -4.86 0.80
N ILE A 105 1.47 -3.66 1.30
CA ILE A 105 1.53 -2.41 0.55
C ILE A 105 2.30 -1.42 1.41
N TRP A 106 3.24 -0.69 0.82
CA TRP A 106 3.94 0.40 1.48
C TRP A 106 4.15 1.57 0.53
N LEU A 107 4.40 2.73 1.10
CA LEU A 107 4.72 3.95 0.37
C LEU A 107 6.15 4.34 0.70
N HIS A 108 6.98 4.43 -0.33
CA HIS A 108 8.32 4.96 -0.24
C HIS A 108 8.30 6.47 -0.51
N GLU A 109 8.77 7.26 0.45
CA GLU A 109 9.04 8.70 0.26
C GLU A 109 10.52 8.89 -0.08
N ILE A 110 10.79 9.31 -1.32
CA ILE A 110 12.13 9.41 -1.90
C ILE A 110 13.01 10.38 -1.10
N ASP A 111 12.46 11.51 -0.66
CA ASP A 111 13.25 12.56 -0.01
C ASP A 111 13.77 12.14 1.36
N SER A 112 12.96 11.37 2.11
CA SER A 112 13.29 10.91 3.46
C SER A 112 13.85 9.48 3.49
N GLY A 113 13.62 8.70 2.42
CA GLY A 113 13.91 7.27 2.35
C GLY A 113 12.95 6.40 3.18
N ILE A 114 11.90 6.98 3.77
CA ILE A 114 11.01 6.26 4.69
C ILE A 114 10.03 5.37 3.92
N ASN A 115 9.82 4.16 4.43
CA ASN A 115 8.85 3.18 3.92
C ASN A 115 7.64 3.06 4.84
N TYR A 116 6.59 3.83 4.55
CA TYR A 116 5.34 3.85 5.31
C TYR A 116 4.50 2.61 5.01
N ILE A 117 4.26 1.75 6.00
CA ILE A 117 3.41 0.58 5.83
C ILE A 117 1.94 1.00 5.75
N ILE A 118 1.25 0.55 4.70
CA ILE A 118 -0.15 0.85 4.46
C ILE A 118 -1.01 -0.37 4.83
N PRO A 119 -1.99 -0.21 5.75
CA PRO A 119 -2.97 -1.25 6.02
C PRO A 119 -3.77 -1.60 4.76
N VAL A 120 -3.72 -2.88 4.37
CA VAL A 120 -4.31 -3.38 3.12
C VAL A 120 -5.81 -3.09 3.06
N THR A 121 -6.56 -3.35 4.14
CA THR A 121 -8.02 -3.18 4.18
C THR A 121 -8.47 -1.78 3.77
N ASN A 122 -7.78 -0.74 4.25
CA ASN A 122 -8.23 0.63 4.01
C ASN A 122 -7.90 1.08 2.58
N PHE A 123 -6.73 0.70 2.07
CA PHE A 123 -6.38 0.95 0.66
C PHE A 123 -7.29 0.17 -0.29
N PHE A 124 -7.59 -1.08 0.05
CA PHE A 124 -8.46 -1.95 -0.72
C PHE A 124 -9.85 -1.36 -0.91
N ASN A 125 -10.46 -0.83 0.16
CA ASN A 125 -11.78 -0.19 0.08
C ASN A 125 -11.81 0.97 -0.93
N GLU A 126 -10.75 1.79 -0.98
CA GLU A 126 -10.65 2.89 -1.94
C GLU A 126 -10.40 2.40 -3.37
N LEU A 127 -9.62 1.34 -3.55
CA LEU A 127 -9.39 0.74 -4.86
C LEU A 127 -10.65 0.08 -5.43
N LEU A 128 -11.42 -0.62 -4.58
CA LEU A 128 -12.73 -1.18 -4.95
C LEU A 128 -13.69 -0.11 -5.43
N ARG A 129 -13.65 1.08 -4.81
CA ARG A 129 -14.50 2.21 -5.20
C ARG A 129 -14.24 2.66 -6.65
N GLN A 130 -13.02 2.49 -7.16
CA GLN A 130 -12.66 2.85 -8.54
C GLN A 130 -13.21 1.86 -9.59
N ARG A 131 -13.42 0.59 -9.22
CA ARG A 131 -13.78 -0.51 -10.13
C ARG A 131 -14.83 -1.44 -9.53
N LYS A 132 -15.99 -0.89 -9.16
CA LYS A 132 -17.09 -1.65 -8.54
C LYS A 132 -17.49 -2.90 -9.37
N GLU A 133 -17.51 -2.76 -10.69
CA GLU A 133 -17.83 -3.81 -11.65
C GLU A 133 -16.92 -5.05 -11.64
N ILE A 134 -15.68 -4.92 -11.15
CA ILE A 134 -14.73 -6.05 -11.06
C ILE A 134 -15.06 -6.94 -9.86
N PHE A 135 -15.67 -6.39 -8.80
CA PHE A 135 -15.84 -7.08 -7.52
C PHE A 135 -17.25 -7.52 -7.21
N ASP A 136 -18.28 -6.95 -7.85
CA ASP A 136 -19.66 -7.45 -7.76
C ASP A 136 -19.79 -8.92 -8.22
N LYS A 137 -18.78 -9.46 -8.93
CA LYS A 137 -18.70 -10.85 -9.40
C LYS A 137 -17.76 -11.76 -8.59
N ALA A 138 -16.93 -11.19 -7.71
CA ALA A 138 -15.98 -11.94 -6.91
C ALA A 138 -16.53 -12.08 -5.49
N SER A 139 -17.02 -13.28 -5.17
CA SER A 139 -17.60 -13.65 -3.89
C SER A 139 -16.72 -13.23 -2.70
N GLY A 140 -17.13 -12.19 -1.97
CA GLY A 140 -16.61 -11.83 -0.66
C GLY A 140 -15.52 -10.75 -0.64
N LEU A 141 -15.71 -9.77 0.26
CA LEU A 141 -14.81 -8.67 0.60
C LEU A 141 -13.51 -9.15 1.28
N ASN A 142 -12.77 -10.11 0.72
CA ASN A 142 -11.47 -10.49 1.24
C ASN A 142 -10.41 -9.49 0.74
N PRO A 143 -9.81 -8.65 1.60
CA PRO A 143 -8.83 -7.65 1.15
C PRO A 143 -7.60 -8.28 0.49
N ASN A 144 -7.29 -9.54 0.80
CA ASN A 144 -6.16 -10.24 0.18
C ASN A 144 -6.40 -10.64 -1.28
N SER A 145 -7.66 -10.67 -1.74
CA SER A 145 -7.99 -10.95 -3.15
C SER A 145 -7.40 -9.93 -4.12
N ILE A 146 -7.05 -8.72 -3.63
CA ILE A 146 -6.35 -7.70 -4.41
C ILE A 146 -5.04 -8.22 -4.98
N PHE A 147 -4.29 -9.02 -4.23
CA PHE A 147 -2.94 -9.42 -4.61
C PHE A 147 -2.95 -10.42 -5.76
N GLU A 148 -3.99 -11.24 -5.85
CA GLU A 148 -4.22 -12.17 -6.98
C GLU A 148 -4.66 -11.42 -8.25
N ASN A 149 -5.28 -10.25 -8.07
CA ASN A 149 -5.89 -9.49 -9.15
C ASN A 149 -5.17 -8.17 -9.44
N ILE A 150 -4.00 -7.92 -8.82
CA ILE A 150 -3.40 -6.58 -8.85
C ILE A 150 -3.08 -6.13 -10.28
N ASN A 151 -2.71 -7.08 -11.15
CA ASN A 151 -2.39 -6.85 -12.55
C ASN A 151 -3.60 -6.40 -13.39
N LYS A 152 -4.83 -6.53 -12.88
CA LYS A 152 -6.06 -6.04 -13.52
C LYS A 152 -6.28 -4.54 -13.31
N PHE A 153 -5.60 -3.93 -12.34
CA PHE A 153 -5.69 -2.50 -12.07
C PHE A 153 -4.57 -1.75 -12.79
N SER A 154 -4.92 -0.66 -13.43
CA SER A 154 -3.94 0.25 -14.03
C SER A 154 -3.21 1.05 -12.95
N ASP A 155 -2.04 1.61 -13.30
CA ASP A 155 -1.33 2.53 -12.41
C ASP A 155 -2.18 3.77 -12.05
N ALA A 156 -3.08 4.20 -12.95
CA ALA A 156 -4.01 5.29 -12.69
C ALA A 156 -5.06 4.90 -11.63
N ASP A 157 -5.60 3.67 -11.69
CA ASP A 157 -6.53 3.16 -10.67
C ASP A 157 -5.86 3.13 -9.29
N ILE A 158 -4.62 2.63 -9.23
CA ILE A 158 -3.83 2.52 -8.00
C ILE A 158 -3.47 3.89 -7.43
N ASN A 159 -3.03 4.82 -8.27
CA ASN A 159 -2.72 6.18 -7.86
C ASN A 159 -3.96 6.90 -7.29
N ASN A 160 -5.09 6.81 -7.98
CA ASN A 160 -6.34 7.43 -7.53
C ASN A 160 -6.86 6.84 -6.21
N ALA A 161 -6.72 5.52 -6.03
CA ALA A 161 -7.03 4.87 -4.77
C ALA A 161 -6.13 5.39 -3.64
N PHE A 162 -4.82 5.52 -3.88
CA PHE A 162 -3.87 6.03 -2.89
C PHE A 162 -4.15 7.48 -2.50
N ILE A 163 -4.42 8.37 -3.46
CA ILE A 163 -4.73 9.77 -3.20
C ILE A 163 -5.99 9.89 -2.34
N ASN A 164 -7.04 9.13 -2.66
CA ASN A 164 -8.27 9.12 -1.87
C ASN A 164 -8.06 8.55 -0.47
N TYR A 165 -7.31 7.45 -0.34
CA TYR A 165 -6.92 6.89 0.94
C TYR A 165 -6.16 7.92 1.80
N SER A 166 -5.20 8.62 1.20
CA SER A 166 -4.33 9.56 1.92
C SER A 166 -5.09 10.81 2.40
N LYS A 167 -6.07 11.30 1.63
CA LYS A 167 -6.97 12.37 2.07
C LYS A 167 -7.75 12.00 3.34
N LEU A 168 -8.11 10.72 3.50
CA LEU A 168 -8.86 10.21 4.65
C LEU A 168 -7.97 9.94 5.86
N PHE A 169 -6.71 9.58 5.65
CA PHE A 169 -5.84 9.06 6.70
C PHE A 169 -4.71 10.00 7.16
N ALA A 170 -4.57 11.20 6.56
CA ALA A 170 -3.62 12.25 6.96
C ALA A 170 -2.16 11.79 7.20
N LYS A 171 -1.76 10.65 6.61
CA LYS A 171 -0.44 10.02 6.85
C LYS A 171 0.71 10.76 6.17
N VAL A 172 0.40 11.41 5.06
CA VAL A 172 1.31 12.15 4.20
C VAL A 172 0.58 13.41 3.73
N ASP A 173 1.28 14.54 3.68
CA ASP A 173 0.74 15.75 3.04
C ASP A 173 0.61 15.50 1.54
N VAL A 174 -0.60 15.13 1.14
CA VAL A 174 -0.94 14.84 -0.26
C VAL A 174 -1.56 16.03 -0.99
N GLY A 175 -1.53 17.25 -0.42
CA GLY A 175 -2.14 18.45 -1.04
C GLY A 175 -1.59 18.79 -2.42
N ALA A 176 -0.37 18.33 -2.73
CA ALA A 176 0.30 18.51 -4.02
C ALA A 176 -0.05 17.44 -5.08
N TYR A 177 -0.71 16.33 -4.72
CA TYR A 177 -0.95 15.18 -5.60
C TYR A 177 -2.35 15.20 -6.18
N GLU A 178 -2.45 14.84 -7.46
CA GLU A 178 -3.69 14.90 -8.20
C GLU A 178 -4.08 13.54 -8.77
N GLU A 179 -5.38 13.30 -8.80
CA GLU A 179 -5.94 12.13 -9.46
C GLU A 179 -5.53 12.08 -10.93
N MET A 180 -5.02 10.94 -11.36
CA MET A 180 -4.70 10.68 -12.76
C MET A 180 -5.97 10.38 -13.55
N LYS A 181 -6.17 11.15 -14.61
CA LYS A 181 -7.14 10.81 -15.65
C LYS A 181 -6.61 9.63 -16.46
N GLU A 182 -7.39 8.56 -16.58
CA GLU A 182 -7.08 7.50 -17.53
C GLU A 182 -6.89 8.09 -18.93
N LYS A 183 -5.75 7.79 -19.57
CA LYS A 183 -5.57 8.09 -20.98
C LYS A 183 -6.50 7.17 -21.76
N LYS A 184 -7.69 7.66 -22.12
CA LYS A 184 -8.57 6.98 -23.08
C LYS A 184 -7.79 6.78 -24.37
N GLY A 185 -7.44 5.53 -24.66
CA GLY A 185 -6.70 5.20 -25.87
C GLY A 185 -7.46 5.61 -27.13
N LEU A 186 -6.74 5.93 -28.20
CA LEU A 186 -7.31 6.22 -29.53
C LEU A 186 -8.33 5.16 -30.00
N LEU A 187 -8.13 3.90 -29.57
CA LEU A 187 -9.05 2.79 -29.83
C LEU A 187 -10.42 2.96 -29.17
N ASP A 188 -10.49 3.59 -27.99
CA ASP A 188 -11.73 3.84 -27.26
C ASP A 188 -12.55 4.97 -27.92
N PHE A 189 -11.85 5.93 -28.52
CA PHE A 189 -12.42 6.95 -29.39
C PHE A 189 -12.97 6.35 -30.70
N LEU A 190 -12.23 5.43 -31.31
CA LEU A 190 -12.65 4.70 -32.52
C LEU A 190 -13.86 3.79 -32.25
N LYS A 191 -13.88 3.04 -31.14
CA LYS A 191 -15.04 2.23 -30.74
C LYS A 191 -16.28 3.09 -30.55
N ARG A 192 -16.19 4.22 -29.83
CA ARG A 192 -17.33 5.14 -29.68
C ARG A 192 -17.82 5.71 -31.01
N LYS A 193 -16.94 5.98 -31.96
CA LYS A 193 -17.29 6.48 -33.29
C LYS A 193 -17.97 5.41 -34.15
N LEU A 194 -17.49 4.16 -34.09
CA LEU A 194 -18.08 3.01 -34.79
C LEU A 194 -19.45 2.63 -34.23
N PHE A 195 -19.63 2.62 -32.90
CA PHE A 195 -20.93 2.36 -32.27
C PHE A 195 -21.96 3.47 -32.55
N LYS A 196 -21.55 4.74 -32.58
CA LYS A 196 -22.43 5.84 -33.04
C LYS A 196 -22.79 5.75 -34.52
N ALA A 197 -21.90 5.23 -35.36
CA ALA A 197 -22.17 5.03 -36.79
C ALA A 197 -23.13 3.86 -37.05
N TYR A 198 -23.05 2.79 -36.27
CA TYR A 198 -23.98 1.65 -36.35
C TYR A 198 -25.37 1.97 -35.80
N GLY A 199 -25.48 2.72 -34.70
CA GLY A 199 -26.77 3.12 -34.12
C GLY A 199 -27.57 4.14 -34.95
N LYS A 200 -26.96 4.77 -35.96
CA LYS A 200 -27.66 5.69 -36.89
C LYS A 200 -28.25 5.00 -38.11
N ARG A 201 -27.93 3.72 -38.36
CA ARG A 201 -28.38 2.95 -39.54
C ARG A 201 -29.65 2.14 -39.31
N THR A 202 -30.16 2.06 -38.08
CA THR A 202 -31.32 1.23 -37.72
C THR A 202 -32.62 2.00 -37.44
N ASN A 203 -32.63 3.34 -37.58
CA ASN A 203 -33.82 4.18 -37.36
C ASN A 203 -34.38 4.83 -38.63
N ASN A 204 -34.02 4.33 -39.81
CA ASN A 204 -34.71 4.67 -41.05
C ASN A 204 -35.27 3.39 -41.66
N ASN A 205 -36.45 2.99 -41.20
CA ASN A 205 -37.48 2.28 -41.95
C ASN A 205 -38.80 2.41 -41.19
#